data_AF-A0A2V5TC46-F1
#
_entry.id   AF-A0A2V5TC46-F1
#
_cell.length_a   1.000
_cell.length_b   1.000
_cell.length_c   1.000
_cell.angle_alpha   90.00
_cell.angle_beta   90.00
_cell.angle_gamma   90.00
#
_symmetry.space_group_name_H-M   'P 1'
#
loop_
_entity.id
_entity.type
_entity.pdbx_description
1 polymer ?
#
loop_
_entity_poly.entity_id
_entity_poly.type
_entity_poly.pdbx_seq_one_letter_code
_entity_poly.pdbx_strand_id
1 'polypeptide(L)'
;MSADQSDFLLSFVVPLYNTGSCIVKLFDAFRDLPIPGGYELILVNDASQDDTYARAKAIIPSMPIPVTLIDMARNFGEHSAVLEGFRHTRGQFVINLDDDLQNPVKEALRMLNHLRETGADVVYSYYDEKKHSWFRNMGSWLTNAAATFLLGKPRDLYLSSFRAHNRELIDRIIQYRGPYPYIDGLILGATNRIERLLVRHEPRGGGQSGYTLRKLVRLWLNMFFNFSIMPLRVASLMGALLCVIGLILLTIAVVQALFFKVPQVGWSSLMAAVSLFSGSQLLILGVIGEYVGRAYMTVSGKPQSLVRAVTEHRPRESSVHALSQ
;
A
#
# COMPACT_ATOMS: atom_id res chain seq x y z
N MET A 1 -21.56 -23.31 -10.53
CA MET A 1 -20.23 -23.33 -9.88
C MET A 1 -20.48 -22.95 -8.43
N SER A 2 -20.29 -23.92 -7.54
CA SER A 2 -20.69 -23.84 -6.13
C SER A 2 -20.05 -22.64 -5.44
N ALA A 3 -20.87 -21.83 -4.77
CA ALA A 3 -20.39 -20.91 -3.76
C ALA A 3 -19.67 -21.75 -2.71
N ASP A 4 -18.34 -21.69 -2.72
CA ASP A 4 -17.50 -22.28 -1.70
C ASP A 4 -17.88 -21.59 -0.39
N GLN A 5 -18.58 -22.31 0.49
CA GLN A 5 -18.98 -21.74 1.78
C GLN A 5 -17.69 -21.49 2.55
N SER A 6 -17.39 -20.22 2.79
CA SER A 6 -16.28 -19.81 3.65
C SER A 6 -16.33 -20.56 4.98
N ASP A 7 -15.29 -21.32 5.30
CA ASP A 7 -15.18 -22.05 6.57
C ASP A 7 -15.17 -21.12 7.81
N PHE A 8 -14.89 -19.83 7.60
CA PHE A 8 -14.76 -18.82 8.66
C PHE A 8 -15.57 -17.56 8.34
N LEU A 9 -16.07 -16.88 9.36
CA LEU A 9 -16.63 -15.54 9.18
C LEU A 9 -15.53 -14.52 8.81
N LEU A 10 -14.37 -14.60 9.46
CA LEU A 10 -13.33 -13.58 9.38
C LEU A 10 -11.92 -14.16 9.20
N SER A 11 -11.11 -13.57 8.33
CA SER A 11 -9.66 -13.79 8.30
C SER A 11 -8.93 -12.54 8.78
N PHE A 12 -7.97 -12.72 9.68
CA PHE A 12 -7.01 -11.67 10.01
C PHE A 12 -5.74 -11.83 9.19
N VAL A 13 -5.21 -10.73 8.69
CA VAL A 13 -3.92 -10.70 7.99
C VAL A 13 -2.99 -9.76 8.74
N VAL A 14 -1.83 -10.28 9.17
CA VAL A 14 -0.82 -9.53 9.91
C VAL A 14 0.54 -9.73 9.25
N PRO A 15 1.11 -8.69 8.60
CA PRO A 15 2.50 -8.73 8.16
C PRO A 15 3.43 -8.63 9.37
N LEU A 16 4.50 -9.41 9.39
CA LEU A 16 5.50 -9.45 10.45
C LEU A 16 6.86 -9.05 9.90
N TYR A 17 7.54 -8.12 10.58
CA TYR A 17 8.94 -7.81 10.28
C TYR A 17 9.70 -7.32 11.52
N ASN A 18 10.61 -8.15 12.03
CA ASN A 18 11.43 -7.88 13.22
C ASN A 18 10.61 -7.59 14.50
N THR A 19 9.62 -8.45 14.76
CA THR A 19 8.64 -8.30 15.86
C THR A 19 8.73 -9.45 16.86
N GLY A 20 9.91 -10.08 16.98
CA GLY A 20 10.13 -11.23 17.86
C GLY A 20 9.84 -10.92 19.34
N SER A 21 10.03 -9.67 19.76
CA SER A 21 9.75 -9.21 21.13
C SER A 21 8.26 -9.09 21.47
N CYS A 22 7.39 -8.86 20.48
CA CYS A 22 5.95 -8.66 20.69
C CYS A 22 5.11 -9.86 20.24
N ILE A 23 5.71 -10.85 19.56
CA ILE A 23 4.99 -11.96 18.95
C ILE A 23 4.11 -12.74 19.94
N VAL A 24 4.57 -12.95 21.19
CA VAL A 24 3.78 -13.64 22.22
C VAL A 24 2.49 -12.87 22.53
N LYS A 25 2.61 -11.55 22.75
CA LYS A 25 1.46 -10.68 23.00
C LYS A 25 0.49 -10.66 21.82
N LEU A 26 1.01 -10.75 20.59
CA LEU A 26 0.18 -10.86 19.39
C LEU A 26 -0.67 -12.12 19.42
N PHE A 27 -0.08 -13.28 19.65
CA PHE A 27 -0.83 -14.53 19.76
C PHE A 27 -1.83 -14.50 20.92
N ASP A 28 -1.47 -13.95 22.08
CA ASP A 28 -2.38 -13.85 23.22
C ASP A 28 -3.60 -12.96 22.91
N ALA A 29 -3.40 -11.85 22.19
CA ALA A 29 -4.51 -10.97 21.78
C ALA A 29 -5.51 -11.67 20.84
N PHE A 30 -5.07 -12.67 20.08
CA PHE A 30 -5.91 -13.52 19.23
C PHE A 30 -6.33 -14.83 19.89
N ARG A 31 -5.89 -15.18 21.10
CA ARG A 31 -6.25 -16.48 21.70
C ARG A 31 -7.71 -16.52 22.13
N ASP A 32 -8.17 -15.43 22.75
CA ASP A 32 -9.46 -15.36 23.45
C ASP A 32 -10.45 -14.40 22.78
N LEU A 33 -10.29 -14.14 21.48
CA LEU A 33 -11.15 -13.19 20.78
C LEU A 33 -12.51 -13.83 20.47
N PRO A 34 -13.64 -13.29 20.98
CA PRO A 34 -14.95 -13.89 20.80
C PRO A 34 -15.57 -13.42 19.47
N ILE A 35 -15.24 -14.09 18.36
CA ILE A 35 -15.87 -13.82 17.06
C ILE A 35 -16.90 -14.91 16.74
N PRO A 36 -18.20 -14.57 16.72
CA PRO A 36 -19.24 -15.49 16.26
C PRO A 36 -18.96 -15.95 14.83
N GLY A 37 -19.08 -17.25 14.55
CA GLY A 37 -18.77 -17.81 13.22
C GLY A 37 -17.28 -18.07 12.97
N GLY A 38 -16.43 -17.92 13.98
CA GLY A 38 -15.02 -18.30 13.94
C GLY A 38 -14.16 -17.38 13.07
N TYR A 39 -12.85 -17.53 13.22
CA TYR A 39 -11.87 -16.78 12.47
C TYR A 39 -10.57 -17.56 12.32
N GLU A 40 -9.77 -17.13 11.36
CA GLU A 40 -8.41 -17.61 11.16
C GLU A 40 -7.41 -16.45 11.21
N LEU A 41 -6.15 -16.78 11.48
CA LEU A 41 -5.04 -15.84 11.52
C LEU A 41 -4.02 -16.16 10.43
N ILE A 42 -3.78 -15.23 9.52
CA ILE A 42 -2.78 -15.31 8.47
C ILE A 42 -1.61 -14.38 8.84
N LEU A 43 -0.46 -14.97 9.14
CA LEU A 43 0.76 -14.28 9.50
C LEU A 43 1.73 -14.33 8.31
N VAL A 44 2.27 -13.19 7.91
CA VAL A 44 3.21 -13.11 6.78
C VAL A 44 4.54 -12.56 7.24
N ASN A 45 5.52 -13.42 7.44
CA ASN A 45 6.89 -13.01 7.76
C ASN A 45 7.60 -12.48 6.51
N ASP A 46 7.85 -11.17 6.46
CA ASP A 46 8.54 -10.49 5.35
C ASP A 46 10.08 -10.62 5.47
N ALA A 47 10.55 -11.85 5.65
CA ALA A 47 11.94 -12.22 5.90
C ALA A 47 12.61 -11.41 7.03
N SER A 48 12.02 -11.47 8.23
CA SER A 48 12.63 -10.92 9.44
C SER A 48 14.07 -11.40 9.64
N GLN A 49 14.91 -10.53 10.21
CA GLN A 49 16.31 -10.79 10.52
C GLN A 49 16.53 -11.27 11.97
N ASP A 50 15.51 -11.13 12.81
CA ASP A 50 15.49 -11.60 14.19
C ASP A 50 14.83 -12.99 14.31
N ASP A 51 14.45 -13.38 15.52
CA ASP A 51 13.82 -14.67 15.81
C ASP A 51 12.29 -14.70 15.62
N THR A 52 11.69 -13.69 14.97
CA THR A 52 10.23 -13.58 14.74
C THR A 52 9.62 -14.85 14.18
N TYR A 53 10.19 -15.37 13.08
CA TYR A 53 9.67 -16.58 12.41
C TYR A 53 9.76 -17.82 13.31
N ALA A 54 10.91 -18.02 13.97
CA ALA A 54 11.13 -19.17 14.83
C ALA A 54 10.16 -19.17 16.03
N ARG A 55 9.97 -18.00 16.66
CA ARG A 55 9.02 -17.84 17.77
C ARG A 55 7.57 -18.06 17.32
N ALA A 56 7.15 -17.46 16.21
CA ALA A 56 5.81 -17.66 15.69
C ALA A 56 5.53 -19.14 15.40
N LYS A 57 6.46 -19.81 14.72
CA LYS A 57 6.36 -21.25 14.42
C LYS A 57 6.26 -22.13 15.66
N ALA A 58 6.94 -21.77 16.75
CA ALA A 58 6.88 -22.50 18.01
C ALA A 58 5.54 -22.32 18.76
N ILE A 59 4.90 -21.16 18.64
CA ILE A 59 3.65 -20.85 19.35
C ILE A 59 2.42 -21.41 18.62
N ILE A 60 2.44 -21.41 17.28
CA ILE A 60 1.32 -21.80 16.41
C ILE A 60 0.63 -23.11 16.82
N PRO A 61 1.32 -24.22 17.13
CA PRO A 61 0.67 -25.47 17.53
C PRO A 61 -0.20 -25.37 18.79
N SER A 62 0.03 -24.38 19.64
CA SER A 62 -0.73 -24.13 20.87
C SER A 62 -1.97 -23.25 20.68
N MET A 63 -2.23 -22.78 19.46
CA MET A 63 -3.36 -21.88 19.19
C MET A 63 -4.66 -22.67 19.07
N PRO A 64 -5.76 -22.18 19.68
CA PRO A 64 -7.08 -22.81 19.60
C PRO A 64 -7.80 -22.50 18.27
N ILE A 65 -7.20 -21.66 17.43
CA ILE A 65 -7.74 -21.23 16.13
C ILE A 65 -6.84 -21.67 14.98
N PRO A 66 -7.36 -21.78 13.75
CA PRO A 66 -6.53 -21.98 12.56
C PRO A 66 -5.54 -20.83 12.36
N VAL A 67 -4.28 -21.18 12.11
CA VAL A 67 -3.22 -20.20 11.82
C VAL A 67 -2.43 -20.64 10.60
N THR A 68 -2.21 -19.71 9.68
CA THR A 68 -1.34 -19.89 8.52
C THR A 68 -0.16 -18.95 8.64
N LEU A 69 1.06 -19.48 8.72
CA LEU A 69 2.30 -18.71 8.72
C LEU A 69 3.00 -18.85 7.38
N ILE A 70 3.15 -17.73 6.68
CA ILE A 70 3.80 -17.61 5.39
C ILE A 70 5.19 -17.00 5.62
N ASP A 71 6.23 -17.72 5.27
CA ASP A 71 7.61 -17.22 5.28
C ASP A 71 8.00 -16.73 3.89
N MET A 72 8.32 -15.45 3.75
CA MET A 72 8.80 -14.89 2.48
C MET A 72 10.30 -15.14 2.29
N ALA A 73 10.71 -15.43 1.06
CA ALA A 73 12.09 -15.80 0.74
C ALA A 73 13.10 -14.64 0.90
N ARG A 74 12.61 -13.39 0.90
CA ARG A 74 13.35 -12.15 1.15
C ARG A 74 12.35 -11.06 1.57
N ASN A 75 12.85 -9.91 1.99
CA ASN A 75 12.01 -8.76 2.26
C ASN A 75 11.53 -8.13 0.94
N PHE A 76 10.21 -8.07 0.75
CA PHE A 76 9.52 -7.41 -0.37
C PHE A 76 8.72 -6.17 0.06
N GLY A 77 8.59 -5.93 1.37
CA GLY A 77 7.86 -4.81 1.95
C GLY A 77 6.41 -5.16 2.32
N GLU A 78 5.86 -4.34 3.20
CA GLU A 78 4.55 -4.52 3.85
C GLU A 78 3.40 -4.76 2.86
N HIS A 79 3.25 -3.94 1.82
CA HIS A 79 2.16 -4.12 0.85
C HIS A 79 2.25 -5.46 0.09
N SER A 80 3.46 -5.95 -0.18
CA SER A 80 3.67 -7.25 -0.81
C SER A 80 3.29 -8.38 0.14
N ALA A 81 3.68 -8.26 1.41
CA ALA A 81 3.32 -9.20 2.47
C ALA A 81 1.80 -9.25 2.71
N VAL A 82 1.14 -8.08 2.78
CA VAL A 82 -0.31 -7.99 2.91
C VAL A 82 -1.02 -8.63 1.72
N LEU A 83 -0.57 -8.35 0.48
CA LEU A 83 -1.16 -8.95 -0.72
C LEU A 83 -1.02 -10.48 -0.70
N GLU A 84 0.14 -10.99 -0.26
CA GLU A 84 0.37 -12.42 -0.11
C GLU A 84 -0.52 -13.05 0.96
N GLY A 85 -0.71 -12.35 2.08
CA GLY A 85 -1.65 -12.75 3.13
C GLY A 85 -3.08 -12.82 2.61
N PHE A 86 -3.54 -11.80 1.88
CA PHE A 86 -4.88 -11.79 1.27
C PHE A 86 -5.14 -13.01 0.37
N ARG A 87 -4.14 -13.49 -0.37
CA ARG A 87 -4.26 -14.71 -1.20
C ARG A 87 -4.53 -15.98 -0.42
N HIS A 88 -4.21 -16.01 0.87
CA HIS A 88 -4.37 -17.18 1.74
C HIS A 88 -5.58 -17.07 2.67
N THR A 89 -6.39 -16.00 2.55
CA THR A 89 -7.59 -15.83 3.37
C THR A 89 -8.77 -16.65 2.83
N ARG A 90 -9.57 -17.24 3.72
CA ARG A 90 -10.80 -18.01 3.44
C ARG A 90 -12.09 -17.43 4.05
N GLY A 91 -11.99 -16.44 4.94
CA GLY A 91 -13.14 -15.84 5.63
C GLY A 91 -14.02 -14.94 4.76
N GLN A 92 -15.30 -14.78 5.09
CA GLN A 92 -16.22 -13.86 4.38
C GLN A 92 -15.78 -12.40 4.41
N PHE A 93 -15.08 -12.05 5.48
CA PHE A 93 -14.50 -10.73 5.69
C PHE A 93 -13.02 -10.87 5.98
N VAL A 94 -12.25 -9.83 5.68
CA VAL A 94 -10.81 -9.81 5.93
C VAL A 94 -10.47 -8.54 6.69
N ILE A 95 -9.73 -8.67 7.79
CA ILE A 95 -9.19 -7.53 8.53
C ILE A 95 -7.68 -7.55 8.44
N ASN A 96 -7.11 -6.44 7.99
CA ASN A 96 -5.68 -6.20 8.00
C ASN A 96 -5.30 -5.46 9.30
N LEU A 97 -4.23 -5.90 9.97
CA LEU A 97 -3.71 -5.36 11.22
C LEU A 97 -2.18 -5.32 11.16
N ASP A 98 -1.58 -4.30 11.76
CA ASP A 98 -0.13 -4.28 12.01
C ASP A 98 0.24 -5.13 13.23
N ASP A 99 1.51 -5.53 13.30
CA ASP A 99 2.08 -6.36 14.37
C ASP A 99 2.44 -5.58 15.65
N ASP A 100 2.23 -4.27 15.66
CA ASP A 100 2.60 -3.36 16.74
C ASP A 100 1.62 -3.27 17.91
N LEU A 101 0.49 -4.00 17.82
CA LEU A 101 -0.57 -4.09 18.83
C LEU A 101 -1.20 -2.75 19.26
N GLN A 102 -0.98 -1.67 18.51
CA GLN A 102 -1.58 -0.36 18.84
C GLN A 102 -3.09 -0.33 18.59
N ASN A 103 -3.58 -1.25 17.77
CA ASN A 103 -4.99 -1.41 17.45
C ASN A 103 -5.56 -2.60 18.23
N PRO A 104 -6.41 -2.36 19.25
CA PRO A 104 -6.99 -3.44 20.01
C PRO A 104 -7.76 -4.36 19.09
N VAL A 105 -7.47 -5.66 19.14
CA VAL A 105 -8.18 -6.67 18.32
C VAL A 105 -9.70 -6.65 18.58
N LYS A 106 -10.13 -6.17 19.75
CA LYS A 106 -11.55 -5.93 20.08
C LYS A 106 -12.24 -4.93 19.15
N GLU A 107 -11.50 -3.96 18.59
CA GLU A 107 -12.03 -2.99 17.63
C GLU A 107 -12.29 -3.63 16.25
N ALA A 108 -11.70 -4.80 15.97
CA ALA A 108 -11.97 -5.56 14.75
C ALA A 108 -13.44 -5.95 14.63
N LEU A 109 -14.10 -6.29 15.75
CA LEU A 109 -15.53 -6.58 15.77
C LEU A 109 -16.37 -5.34 15.43
N ARG A 110 -15.98 -4.15 15.92
CA ARG A 110 -16.66 -2.90 15.59
C ARG A 110 -16.50 -2.57 14.10
N MET A 111 -15.30 -2.76 13.55
CA MET A 111 -15.02 -2.58 12.13
C MET A 111 -15.86 -3.54 11.26
N LEU A 112 -15.93 -4.81 11.66
CA LEU A 112 -16.72 -5.84 10.97
C LEU A 112 -18.21 -5.52 10.99
N ASN A 113 -18.76 -5.16 12.15
CA ASN A 113 -20.18 -4.82 12.27
C ASN A 113 -20.52 -3.60 11.42
N HIS A 114 -19.69 -2.56 11.47
CA HIS A 114 -19.90 -1.35 10.69
C HIS A 114 -19.83 -1.62 9.18
N LEU A 115 -18.89 -2.45 8.72
CA LEU A 115 -18.80 -2.87 7.31
C LEU A 115 -20.08 -3.59 6.86
N ARG A 116 -20.63 -4.47 7.71
CA ARG A 116 -21.87 -5.21 7.42
C ARG A 116 -23.10 -4.31 7.42
N GLU A 117 -23.20 -3.40 8.38
CA GLU A 117 -24.33 -2.46 8.52
C GLU A 117 -24.40 -1.48 7.35
N THR A 118 -23.24 -0.96 6.91
CA THR A 118 -23.16 0.00 5.81
C THR A 118 -23.23 -0.65 4.44
N GLY A 119 -22.87 -1.93 4.32
CA GLY A 119 -22.72 -2.61 3.03
C GLY A 119 -21.54 -2.07 2.21
N ALA A 120 -20.57 -1.43 2.87
CA ALA A 120 -19.35 -0.92 2.24
C ALA A 120 -18.43 -2.07 1.80
N ASP A 121 -17.55 -1.79 0.84
CA ASP A 121 -16.53 -2.74 0.40
C ASP A 121 -15.31 -2.75 1.32
N VAL A 122 -15.02 -1.59 1.91
CA VAL A 122 -13.92 -1.40 2.87
C VAL A 122 -14.28 -0.34 3.91
N VAL A 123 -13.87 -0.58 5.15
CA VAL A 123 -13.89 0.39 6.24
C VAL A 123 -12.46 0.66 6.67
N TYR A 124 -12.05 1.93 6.65
CA TYR A 124 -10.76 2.37 7.20
C TYR A 124 -10.92 2.85 8.64
N SER A 125 -9.97 2.50 9.51
CA SER A 125 -9.90 3.11 10.83
C SER A 125 -9.30 4.52 10.74
N TYR A 126 -9.76 5.41 11.61
CA TYR A 126 -9.08 6.66 11.90
C TYR A 126 -9.05 6.90 13.41
N TYR A 127 -8.12 7.74 13.86
CA TYR A 127 -7.87 8.02 15.27
C TYR A 127 -8.13 9.51 15.57
N ASP A 128 -8.48 9.82 16.81
CA ASP A 128 -8.60 11.21 17.26
C ASP A 128 -7.23 11.92 17.22
N GLU A 129 -7.13 12.99 16.45
CA GLU A 129 -5.88 13.74 16.33
C GLU A 129 -5.57 14.57 17.59
N LYS A 130 -4.41 14.32 18.22
CA LYS A 130 -3.72 15.35 19.01
C LYS A 130 -2.80 16.16 18.08
N LYS A 131 -3.02 17.49 18.06
CA LYS A 131 -2.32 18.47 17.21
C LYS A 131 -0.78 18.32 17.29
N HIS A 132 -0.12 18.12 16.14
CA HIS A 132 1.35 18.17 15.99
C HIS A 132 1.79 19.26 14.99
N SER A 133 3.08 19.66 15.07
CA SER A 133 3.61 20.93 14.56
C SER A 133 3.61 21.09 13.02
N TRP A 134 3.53 22.36 12.61
CA TRP A 134 3.32 22.85 11.24
C TRP A 134 4.29 22.28 10.17
N PHE A 135 5.55 21.97 10.51
CA PHE A 135 6.53 21.44 9.55
C PHE A 135 6.27 19.98 9.15
N ARG A 136 5.62 19.18 10.00
CA ARG A 136 5.21 17.81 9.67
C ARG A 136 3.94 17.77 8.81
N ASN A 137 3.15 18.85 8.84
CA ASN A 137 1.90 18.98 8.09
C ASN A 137 2.11 19.23 6.60
N MET A 138 3.21 19.86 6.17
CA MET A 138 3.41 20.17 4.76
C MET A 138 3.71 18.93 3.91
N GLY A 139 4.55 18.01 4.42
CA GLY A 139 4.83 16.72 3.76
C GLY A 139 3.61 15.80 3.77
N SER A 140 2.87 15.77 4.88
CA SER A 140 1.59 15.05 4.98
C SER A 140 0.55 15.61 4.01
N TRP A 141 0.42 16.94 3.92
CA TRP A 141 -0.48 17.64 3.01
C TRP A 141 -0.14 17.38 1.54
N LEU A 142 1.13 17.47 1.14
CA LEU A 142 1.56 17.20 -0.24
C LEU A 142 1.28 15.73 -0.63
N THR A 143 1.53 14.80 0.29
CA THR A 143 1.25 13.37 0.08
C THR A 143 -0.25 13.12 -0.01
N ASN A 144 -1.06 13.74 0.86
CA ASN A 144 -2.52 13.64 0.83
C ASN A 144 -3.12 14.29 -0.43
N ALA A 145 -2.62 15.46 -0.84
CA ALA A 145 -3.07 16.16 -2.04
C ALA A 145 -2.72 15.37 -3.29
N ALA A 146 -1.51 14.80 -3.36
CA ALA A 146 -1.11 13.91 -4.44
C ALA A 146 -1.95 12.62 -4.45
N ALA A 147 -2.18 11.97 -3.31
CA ALA A 147 -3.04 10.78 -3.24
C ALA A 147 -4.49 11.08 -3.64
N THR A 148 -5.04 12.21 -3.19
CA THR A 148 -6.38 12.70 -3.57
C THR A 148 -6.47 12.92 -5.08
N PHE A 149 -5.46 13.57 -5.67
CA PHE A 149 -5.48 13.94 -7.08
C PHE A 149 -5.15 12.77 -8.02
N LEU A 150 -4.24 11.87 -7.63
CA LEU A 150 -3.74 10.79 -8.48
C LEU A 150 -4.56 9.51 -8.34
N LEU A 151 -5.11 9.23 -7.15
CA LEU A 151 -5.85 8.00 -6.85
C LEU A 151 -7.35 8.24 -6.67
N GLY A 152 -7.84 9.47 -6.86
CA GLY A 152 -9.24 9.81 -6.61
C GLY A 152 -9.65 9.64 -5.14
N LYS A 153 -8.68 9.64 -4.21
CA LYS A 153 -8.94 9.39 -2.79
C LYS A 153 -9.87 10.47 -2.21
N PRO A 154 -10.92 10.13 -1.45
CA PRO A 154 -11.67 11.10 -0.66
C PRO A 154 -10.74 11.90 0.27
N ARG A 155 -10.93 13.22 0.33
CA ARG A 155 -10.03 14.16 1.02
C ARG A 155 -9.93 13.90 2.53
N ASP A 156 -10.90 13.22 3.09
CA ASP A 156 -11.11 12.93 4.50
C ASP A 156 -10.77 11.49 4.89
N LEU A 157 -10.27 10.68 3.95
CA LEU A 157 -9.90 9.28 4.19
C LEU A 157 -8.48 9.18 4.78
N TYR A 158 -8.35 8.73 6.02
CA TYR A 158 -7.06 8.36 6.59
C TYR A 158 -6.70 6.93 6.15
N LEU A 159 -5.59 6.77 5.41
CA LEU A 159 -5.12 5.47 4.95
C LEU A 159 -4.38 4.77 6.09
N SER A 160 -5.16 4.13 6.96
CA SER A 160 -4.69 3.27 8.03
C SER A 160 -4.41 1.85 7.51
N SER A 161 -3.39 1.21 8.06
CA SER A 161 -3.14 -0.24 7.91
C SER A 161 -4.24 -1.09 8.56
N PHE A 162 -4.91 -0.56 9.60
CA PHE A 162 -6.06 -1.20 10.24
C PHE A 162 -7.37 -0.92 9.49
N ARG A 163 -7.90 -1.96 8.87
CA ARG A 163 -9.06 -1.86 7.96
C ARG A 163 -9.76 -3.20 7.80
N ALA A 164 -11.06 -3.12 7.52
CA ALA A 164 -11.90 -4.28 7.24
C ALA A 164 -12.36 -4.27 5.78
N HIS A 165 -12.41 -5.44 5.17
CA HIS A 165 -12.75 -5.66 3.77
C HIS A 165 -13.81 -6.74 3.65
N ASN A 166 -14.70 -6.61 2.66
CA ASN A 166 -15.52 -7.74 2.23
C ASN A 166 -14.72 -8.69 1.32
N ARG A 167 -15.17 -9.95 1.22
CA ARG A 167 -14.56 -10.96 0.35
C ARG A 167 -14.45 -10.52 -1.11
N GLU A 168 -15.51 -9.93 -1.65
CA GLU A 168 -15.56 -9.53 -3.05
C GLU A 168 -14.46 -8.51 -3.43
N LEU A 169 -14.17 -7.54 -2.57
CA LEU A 169 -13.07 -6.60 -2.76
C LEU A 169 -11.71 -7.32 -2.73
N ILE A 170 -11.51 -8.23 -1.78
CA ILE A 170 -10.28 -9.02 -1.68
C ILE A 170 -10.05 -9.82 -2.95
N ASP A 171 -11.08 -10.51 -3.45
CA ASP A 171 -10.99 -11.34 -4.65
C ASP A 171 -10.64 -10.53 -5.91
N ARG A 172 -11.04 -9.25 -5.97
CA ARG A 172 -10.65 -8.33 -7.05
C ARG A 172 -9.19 -7.89 -6.92
N ILE A 173 -8.74 -7.48 -5.73
CA ILE A 173 -7.39 -6.93 -5.55
C ILE A 173 -6.29 -8.00 -5.66
N ILE A 174 -6.55 -9.25 -5.25
CA ILE A 174 -5.55 -10.34 -5.33
C ILE A 174 -5.22 -10.74 -6.77
N GLN A 175 -6.07 -10.36 -7.75
CA GLN A 175 -5.82 -10.57 -9.17
C GLN A 175 -4.70 -9.67 -9.72
N TYR A 176 -4.28 -8.64 -8.98
CA TYR A 176 -3.20 -7.75 -9.40
C TYR A 176 -1.90 -8.53 -9.66
N ARG A 177 -1.35 -8.40 -10.87
CA ARG A 177 -0.10 -9.06 -11.32
C ARG A 177 1.07 -8.10 -11.55
N GLY A 178 0.89 -6.80 -11.29
CA GLY A 178 1.96 -5.83 -11.49
C GLY A 178 3.08 -5.96 -10.44
N PRO A 179 4.31 -5.55 -10.74
CA PRO A 179 5.50 -5.87 -9.94
C PRO A 179 5.61 -5.14 -8.60
N TYR A 180 4.78 -4.11 -8.37
CA TYR A 180 4.89 -3.21 -7.23
C TYR A 180 3.51 -3.00 -6.59
N PRO A 181 3.08 -3.91 -5.71
CA PRO A 181 1.77 -3.80 -5.08
C PRO A 181 1.73 -2.59 -4.15
N TYR A 182 0.60 -1.89 -4.18
CA TYR A 182 0.27 -0.81 -3.26
C TYR A 182 -1.21 -0.94 -2.91
N ILE A 183 -1.48 -1.49 -1.73
CA ILE A 183 -2.81 -2.02 -1.38
C ILE A 183 -3.88 -0.91 -1.44
N ASP A 184 -3.60 0.28 -0.92
CA ASP A 184 -4.59 1.37 -0.94
C ASP A 184 -4.93 1.80 -2.37
N GLY A 185 -3.93 1.86 -3.26
CA GLY A 185 -4.15 2.17 -4.66
C GLY A 185 -4.97 1.10 -5.39
N LEU A 186 -4.77 -0.17 -5.04
CA LEU A 186 -5.59 -1.28 -5.58
C LEU A 186 -7.03 -1.19 -5.08
N ILE A 187 -7.24 -0.87 -3.81
CA ILE A 187 -8.58 -0.70 -3.22
C ILE A 187 -9.30 0.48 -3.88
N LEU A 188 -8.65 1.65 -3.96
CA LEU A 188 -9.22 2.85 -4.58
C LEU A 188 -9.51 2.65 -6.08
N GLY A 189 -8.74 1.80 -6.76
CA GLY A 189 -9.01 1.40 -8.14
C GLY A 189 -10.15 0.39 -8.30
N ALA A 190 -10.50 -0.35 -7.24
CA ALA A 190 -11.46 -1.45 -7.29
C ALA A 190 -12.87 -1.09 -6.77
N THR A 191 -13.01 -0.04 -5.95
CA THR A 191 -14.30 0.35 -5.37
C THR A 191 -14.41 1.85 -5.03
N ASN A 192 -15.64 2.35 -5.03
CA ASN A 192 -16.05 3.65 -4.48
C ASN A 192 -16.86 3.53 -3.16
N ARG A 193 -17.19 2.32 -2.70
CA ARG A 193 -17.99 2.08 -1.48
C ARG A 193 -17.06 1.99 -0.26
N ILE A 194 -16.54 3.14 0.16
CA ILE A 194 -15.53 3.27 1.20
C ILE A 194 -16.12 4.01 2.39
N GLU A 195 -16.03 3.41 3.57
CA GLU A 195 -16.47 4.01 4.83
C GLU A 195 -15.30 4.18 5.81
N ARG A 196 -15.53 4.94 6.88
CA ARG A 196 -14.53 5.18 7.92
C ARG A 196 -15.11 5.05 9.32
N LEU A 197 -14.35 4.49 10.24
CA LEU A 197 -14.77 4.31 11.63
C LEU A 197 -13.73 4.85 12.61
N LEU A 198 -14.19 5.61 13.61
CA LEU A 198 -13.36 6.07 14.71
C LEU A 198 -13.03 4.90 15.63
N VAL A 199 -11.73 4.63 15.76
CA VAL A 199 -11.18 3.52 16.54
C VAL A 199 -10.28 4.08 17.65
N ARG A 200 -10.26 3.41 18.81
CA ARG A 200 -9.32 3.74 19.89
C ARG A 200 -7.91 3.32 19.52
N HIS A 201 -6.94 4.20 19.74
CA HIS A 201 -5.52 3.93 19.52
C HIS A 201 -4.79 3.88 20.86
N GLU A 202 -4.14 2.76 21.16
CA GLU A 202 -3.30 2.65 22.35
C GLU A 202 -1.93 3.30 22.09
N PRO A 203 -1.35 4.03 23.04
CA PRO A 203 -0.05 4.67 22.87
C PRO A 203 1.06 3.63 22.69
N ARG A 204 2.00 3.92 21.77
CA ARG A 204 3.17 3.08 21.47
C ARG A 204 3.96 2.70 22.72
N GLY A 205 4.08 1.39 22.96
CA GLY A 205 5.06 0.80 23.87
C GLY A 205 6.47 0.75 23.26
N GLY A 206 7.05 1.91 22.92
CA GLY A 206 8.43 2.04 22.46
C GLY A 206 8.67 1.70 20.97
N GLY A 207 9.43 2.57 20.28
CA GLY A 207 9.82 2.40 18.88
C GLY A 207 9.72 3.72 18.09
N GLN A 208 10.85 4.18 17.54
CA GLN A 208 10.85 5.36 16.66
C GLN A 208 10.17 5.02 15.34
N SER A 209 9.30 5.91 14.83
CA SER A 209 8.70 5.80 13.50
C SER A 209 9.78 5.56 12.45
N GLY A 210 9.82 4.35 11.87
CA GLY A 210 10.83 3.92 10.89
C GLY A 210 10.72 4.60 9.51
N TYR A 211 9.83 5.58 9.36
CA TYR A 211 9.64 6.36 8.14
C TYR A 211 10.65 7.53 8.09
N THR A 212 11.80 7.28 7.49
CA THR A 212 12.74 8.33 7.11
C THR A 212 12.20 9.12 5.91
N LEU A 213 12.56 10.41 5.79
CA LEU A 213 12.16 11.28 4.67
C LEU A 213 12.42 10.61 3.30
N ARG A 214 13.53 9.88 3.16
CA ARG A 214 13.88 9.11 1.95
C ARG A 214 12.86 8.03 1.60
N LYS A 215 12.34 7.28 2.60
CA LYS A 215 11.29 6.28 2.39
C LYS A 215 9.97 6.94 1.97
N LEU A 216 9.65 8.10 2.56
CA LEU A 216 8.44 8.87 2.22
C LEU A 216 8.49 9.38 0.77
N VAL A 217 9.62 9.96 0.34
CA VAL A 217 9.81 10.40 -1.05
C VAL A 217 9.74 9.24 -2.03
N ARG A 218 10.36 8.08 -1.69
CA ARG A 218 10.28 6.88 -2.52
C ARG A 218 8.84 6.37 -2.66
N LEU A 219 8.09 6.34 -1.57
CA LEU A 219 6.68 5.95 -1.58
C LEU A 219 5.87 6.89 -2.48
N TRP A 220 6.09 8.20 -2.33
CA TRP A 220 5.44 9.22 -3.16
C TRP A 220 5.75 9.05 -4.65
N LEU A 221 7.03 8.90 -5.02
CA LEU A 221 7.43 8.66 -6.41
C LEU A 221 6.82 7.37 -6.95
N ASN A 222 6.80 6.31 -6.15
CA ASN A 222 6.16 5.05 -6.54
C ASN A 222 4.66 5.21 -6.79
N MET A 223 3.94 5.93 -5.93
CA MET A 223 2.51 6.23 -6.16
C MET A 223 2.33 7.08 -7.42
N PHE A 224 3.16 8.11 -7.60
CA PHE A 224 3.11 9.07 -8.71
C PHE A 224 3.30 8.39 -10.07
N PHE A 225 4.23 7.44 -10.18
CA PHE A 225 4.53 6.73 -11.44
C PHE A 225 3.75 5.43 -11.65
N ASN A 226 3.33 4.70 -10.61
CA ASN A 226 2.58 3.45 -10.81
C ASN A 226 1.11 3.68 -11.18
N PHE A 227 0.47 4.69 -10.62
CA PHE A 227 -0.99 4.83 -10.72
C PHE A 227 -1.43 6.01 -11.57
N SER A 228 -0.49 6.78 -12.14
CA SER A 228 -0.83 7.92 -12.98
C SER A 228 0.11 8.06 -14.18
N ILE A 229 -0.47 8.40 -15.33
CA ILE A 229 0.22 8.86 -16.53
C ILE A 229 0.24 10.39 -16.64
N MET A 230 -0.33 11.09 -15.65
CA MET A 230 -0.34 12.56 -15.58
C MET A 230 1.05 13.19 -15.72
N PRO A 231 2.13 12.65 -15.12
CA PRO A 231 3.47 13.21 -15.26
C PRO A 231 3.93 13.27 -16.72
N LEU A 232 3.66 12.21 -17.47
CA LEU A 232 3.98 12.14 -18.90
C LEU A 232 3.15 13.15 -19.72
N ARG A 233 1.87 13.33 -19.35
CA ARG A 233 0.98 14.31 -20.00
C ARG A 233 1.43 15.76 -19.74
N VAL A 234 1.83 16.08 -18.51
CA VAL A 234 2.37 17.40 -18.16
C VAL A 234 3.66 17.68 -18.92
N ALA A 235 4.60 16.72 -18.92
CA ALA A 235 5.83 16.83 -19.69
C ALA A 235 5.56 17.08 -21.18
N SER A 236 4.60 16.36 -21.76
CA SER A 236 4.20 16.52 -23.17
C SER A 236 3.61 17.92 -23.44
N LEU A 237 2.74 18.42 -22.56
CA LEU A 237 2.14 19.75 -22.68
C LEU A 237 3.19 20.86 -22.55
N MET A 238 4.10 20.74 -21.59
CA MET A 238 5.22 21.67 -21.41
C MET A 238 6.13 21.68 -22.66
N GLY A 239 6.44 20.51 -23.21
CA GLY A 239 7.20 20.38 -24.45
C GLY A 239 6.52 21.06 -25.64
N ALA A 240 5.20 20.87 -25.79
CA ALA A 240 4.42 21.54 -26.83
C ALA A 240 4.45 23.07 -26.68
N LEU A 241 4.27 23.58 -25.45
CA LEU A 241 4.34 25.03 -25.18
C LEU A 241 5.72 25.61 -25.51
N LEU A 242 6.80 24.94 -25.10
CA LEU A 242 8.16 25.35 -25.41
C LEU A 242 8.46 25.32 -26.91
N CYS A 243 7.87 24.38 -27.67
CA CYS A 243 7.98 24.34 -29.12
C CYS A 243 7.34 25.57 -29.77
N VAL A 244 6.12 25.96 -29.34
CA VAL A 244 5.45 27.18 -29.82
C VAL A 244 6.27 28.42 -29.52
N ILE A 245 6.77 28.57 -28.28
CA ILE A 245 7.65 29.67 -27.90
C ILE A 245 8.92 29.68 -28.76
N GLY A 246 9.54 28.52 -28.97
CA GLY A 246 10.72 28.36 -29.82
C GLY A 246 10.48 28.78 -31.27
N LEU A 247 9.33 28.43 -31.86
CA LEU A 247 8.95 28.86 -33.20
C LEU A 247 8.76 30.37 -33.32
N ILE A 248 8.16 31.00 -32.30
CA ILE A 248 8.00 32.46 -32.25
C ILE A 248 9.37 33.14 -32.19
N LEU A 249 10.25 32.69 -31.28
CA LEU A 249 11.61 33.23 -31.13
C LEU A 249 12.45 33.04 -32.40
N LEU A 250 12.36 31.87 -33.03
CA LEU A 250 13.02 31.60 -34.31
C LEU A 250 12.54 32.55 -35.40
N THR A 251 11.22 32.77 -35.51
CA THR A 251 10.64 33.68 -36.49
C THR A 251 11.14 35.12 -36.27
N ILE A 252 11.17 35.59 -35.02
CA ILE A 252 11.71 36.91 -34.66
C ILE A 252 13.19 37.01 -35.08
N ALA A 253 13.99 35.99 -34.76
CA ALA A 253 15.41 35.98 -35.08
C ALA A 253 15.67 36.03 -36.60
N VAL A 254 14.89 35.28 -37.40
CA VAL A 254 14.97 35.28 -38.87
C VAL A 254 14.58 36.65 -39.44
N VAL A 255 13.49 37.26 -38.97
CA VAL A 255 13.07 38.61 -39.42
C VAL A 255 14.14 39.65 -39.08
N GLN A 256 14.70 39.61 -37.87
CA GLN A 256 15.79 40.52 -37.48
C GLN A 256 17.03 40.35 -38.36
N ALA A 257 17.40 39.11 -38.69
CA ALA A 257 18.54 38.81 -39.54
C ALA A 257 18.37 39.31 -40.97
N LEU A 258 17.16 39.17 -41.55
CA LEU A 258 16.89 39.56 -42.93
C LEU A 258 16.73 41.08 -43.12
N PHE A 259 16.09 41.76 -42.17
CA PHE A 259 15.67 43.16 -42.37
C PHE A 259 16.49 44.20 -41.59
N PHE A 260 17.09 43.84 -40.45
CA PHE A 260 17.59 44.84 -39.50
C PHE A 260 19.11 44.81 -39.23
N LYS A 261 19.86 43.85 -39.81
CA LYS A 261 21.33 43.71 -39.68
C LYS A 261 21.87 43.93 -38.24
N VAL A 262 21.11 43.49 -37.23
CA VAL A 262 21.45 43.70 -35.82
C VAL A 262 22.59 42.74 -35.42
N PRO A 263 23.69 43.22 -34.79
CA PRO A 263 24.74 42.35 -34.29
C PRO A 263 24.21 41.46 -33.14
N GLN A 264 24.27 40.16 -33.33
CA GLN A 264 23.75 39.18 -32.36
C GLN A 264 24.80 38.86 -31.30
N VAL A 265 24.75 39.57 -30.18
CA VAL A 265 25.56 39.26 -28.98
C VAL A 265 24.73 38.36 -28.08
N GLY A 266 25.14 37.10 -27.87
CA GLY A 266 24.28 36.15 -27.19
C GLY A 266 24.88 34.82 -26.76
N TRP A 267 26.21 34.69 -26.65
CA TRP A 267 26.82 33.39 -26.31
C TRP A 267 26.35 32.88 -24.93
N SER A 268 26.33 33.73 -23.90
CA SER A 268 25.91 33.32 -22.56
C SER A 268 24.43 32.92 -22.50
N SER A 269 23.54 33.65 -23.17
CA SER A 269 22.11 33.33 -23.24
C SER A 269 21.85 32.09 -24.08
N LEU A 270 22.59 31.90 -25.18
CA LEU A 270 22.52 30.70 -26.01
C LEU A 270 22.99 29.46 -25.23
N MET A 271 24.15 29.53 -24.57
CA MET A 271 24.66 28.41 -23.76
C MET A 271 23.74 28.08 -22.59
N ALA A 272 23.17 29.10 -21.92
CA ALA A 272 22.18 28.90 -20.86
C ALA A 272 20.90 28.23 -21.40
N ALA A 273 20.38 28.69 -22.53
CA ALA A 273 19.21 28.10 -23.17
C ALA A 273 19.48 26.64 -23.57
N VAL A 274 20.57 26.37 -24.29
CA VAL A 274 20.95 25.01 -24.72
C VAL A 274 21.10 24.08 -23.51
N SER A 275 21.75 24.54 -22.44
CA SER A 275 21.93 23.75 -21.21
C SER A 275 20.59 23.44 -20.54
N LEU A 276 19.70 24.43 -20.45
CA LEU A 276 18.36 24.27 -19.86
C LEU A 276 17.48 23.33 -20.70
N PHE A 277 17.51 23.46 -22.02
CA PHE A 277 16.80 22.57 -22.93
C PHE A 277 17.34 21.14 -22.85
N SER A 278 18.65 20.96 -22.88
CA SER A 278 19.28 19.64 -22.77
C SER A 278 18.97 18.98 -21.41
N GLY A 279 19.05 19.75 -20.32
CA GLY A 279 18.69 19.27 -18.98
C GLY A 279 17.22 18.86 -18.88
N SER A 280 16.29 19.66 -19.43
CA SER A 280 14.87 19.31 -19.44
C SER A 280 14.55 18.09 -20.30
N GLN A 281 15.21 17.93 -21.45
CA GLN A 281 15.12 16.72 -22.28
C GLN A 281 15.58 15.47 -21.53
N LEU A 282 16.72 15.53 -20.83
CA LEU A 282 17.21 14.42 -20.02
C LEU A 282 16.25 14.06 -18.88
N LEU A 283 15.61 15.06 -18.25
CA LEU A 283 14.57 14.80 -17.24
C LEU A 283 13.34 14.10 -17.84
N ILE A 284 12.84 14.56 -18.99
CA ILE A 284 11.70 13.94 -19.69
C ILE A 284 12.04 12.52 -20.12
N LEU A 285 13.23 12.30 -20.67
CA LEU A 285 13.72 10.96 -21.01
C LEU A 285 13.84 10.07 -19.77
N GLY A 286 14.27 10.62 -18.63
CA GLY A 286 14.26 9.92 -17.34
C GLY A 286 12.85 9.49 -16.93
N VAL A 287 11.85 10.36 -17.07
CA VAL A 287 10.43 10.01 -16.81
C VAL A 287 9.95 8.90 -17.75
N ILE A 288 10.22 9.02 -19.06
CA ILE A 288 9.87 7.96 -20.04
C ILE A 288 10.55 6.65 -19.68
N GLY A 289 11.84 6.69 -19.35
CA GLY A 289 12.63 5.53 -18.92
C GLY A 289 12.04 4.83 -17.70
N GLU A 290 11.52 5.59 -16.73
CA GLU A 290 10.82 5.04 -15.57
C GLU A 290 9.55 4.27 -15.97
N TYR A 291 8.72 4.83 -16.87
CA TYR A 291 7.52 4.14 -17.37
C TYR A 291 7.85 2.91 -18.21
N VAL A 292 8.82 3.01 -19.13
CA VAL A 292 9.29 1.89 -19.95
C VAL A 292 9.88 0.80 -19.07
N GLY A 293 10.69 1.17 -18.06
CA GLY A 293 11.23 0.24 -17.09
C GLY A 293 10.14 -0.48 -16.30
N ARG A 294 9.11 0.23 -15.82
CA ARG A 294 7.96 -0.39 -15.14
C ARG A 294 7.16 -1.31 -16.05
N ALA A 295 6.94 -0.92 -17.30
CA ALA A 295 6.30 -1.78 -18.30
C ALA A 295 7.12 -3.05 -18.53
N TYR A 296 8.44 -2.92 -18.71
CA TYR A 296 9.35 -4.06 -18.83
C TYR A 296 9.29 -4.97 -17.61
N MET A 297 9.37 -4.44 -16.38
CA MET A 297 9.27 -5.26 -15.16
C MET A 297 7.94 -6.01 -15.08
N THR A 298 6.86 -5.40 -15.56
CA THR A 298 5.52 -6.02 -15.60
C THR A 298 5.46 -7.16 -16.62
N VAL A 299 5.95 -6.93 -17.85
CA VAL A 299 5.98 -7.94 -18.92
C VAL A 299 6.96 -9.08 -18.61
N SER A 300 8.09 -8.76 -17.98
CA SER A 300 9.08 -9.76 -17.53
C SER A 300 8.59 -10.67 -16.41
N GLY A 301 7.40 -10.40 -15.84
CA GLY A 301 6.81 -11.23 -14.79
C GLY A 301 7.55 -11.15 -13.46
N LYS A 302 8.14 -9.99 -13.13
CA LYS A 302 8.83 -9.83 -11.83
C LYS A 302 7.84 -10.16 -10.69
N PRO A 303 8.17 -11.14 -9.83
CA PRO A 303 7.27 -11.56 -8.77
C PRO A 303 7.09 -10.46 -7.72
N GLN A 304 5.87 -10.32 -7.21
CA GLN A 304 5.53 -9.39 -6.12
C GLN A 304 6.01 -9.89 -4.76
N SER A 305 6.04 -11.21 -4.61
CA SER A 305 6.40 -11.96 -3.42
C SER A 305 6.97 -13.30 -3.87
N LEU A 306 7.85 -13.88 -3.06
CA LEU A 306 8.30 -15.26 -3.21
C LEU A 306 8.15 -15.92 -1.85
N VAL A 307 7.36 -16.98 -1.78
CA VAL A 307 7.13 -17.74 -0.55
C VAL A 307 8.19 -18.82 -0.43
N ARG A 308 8.86 -18.87 0.72
CA ARG A 308 9.83 -19.91 1.09
C ARG A 308 9.13 -21.12 1.68
N ALA A 309 8.20 -20.90 2.59
CA ALA A 309 7.46 -21.95 3.27
C ALA A 309 6.09 -21.46 3.72
N VAL A 310 5.12 -22.36 3.74
CA VAL A 310 3.81 -22.15 4.37
C VAL A 310 3.65 -23.19 5.47
N THR A 311 3.30 -22.75 6.67
CA THR A 311 2.98 -23.62 7.81
C THR A 311 1.52 -23.40 8.17
N GLU A 312 0.69 -24.40 7.96
CA GLU A 312 -0.71 -24.39 8.39
C GLU A 312 -0.88 -25.16 9.70
N HIS A 313 -1.63 -24.57 10.62
CA HIS A 313 -2.14 -25.22 11.81
C HIS A 313 -3.66 -25.19 11.77
N ARG A 314 -4.27 -26.36 11.91
CA ARG A 314 -5.71 -26.51 12.12
C ARG A 314 -5.89 -27.22 13.47
N PRO A 315 -6.51 -26.56 14.45
CA PRO A 315 -6.90 -27.24 15.69
C PRO A 315 -7.72 -28.47 15.34
N ARG A 316 -7.44 -29.62 15.97
CA ARG A 316 -8.33 -30.78 15.84
C ARG A 316 -9.68 -30.39 16.43
N GLU A 317 -10.76 -30.58 15.68
CA GLU A 317 -12.11 -30.48 16.24
C GLU A 317 -12.16 -31.38 17.47
N SER A 318 -12.36 -30.78 18.64
CA SER A 318 -12.71 -31.51 19.83
C SER A 318 -14.05 -32.18 19.55
N SER A 319 -14.02 -33.50 19.42
CA SER A 319 -15.16 -34.40 19.34
C SER A 319 -16.06 -34.23 20.57
N VAL A 320 -16.95 -33.22 20.54
CA VAL A 320 -17.94 -32.95 21.60
C VAL A 320 -19.35 -33.38 21.17
N HIS A 321 -19.55 -33.87 19.94
CA HIS A 321 -20.85 -34.38 19.47
C HIS A 321 -21.07 -35.90 19.52
N ALA A 322 -20.22 -36.67 20.23
CA ALA A 322 -20.34 -38.14 20.25
C ALA A 322 -20.92 -38.77 21.54
N LEU A 323 -21.45 -38.00 22.50
CA LEU A 323 -22.02 -38.57 23.75
C LEU A 323 -23.36 -37.94 24.19
N SER A 324 -24.25 -37.62 23.24
CA SER A 324 -25.66 -37.41 23.54
C SER A 324 -26.56 -37.99 22.45
N GLN A 325 -26.53 -39.31 22.31
CA GLN A 325 -27.66 -40.12 21.87
C GLN A 325 -27.77 -41.31 22.81
#